data_AF-A0A0D9XDC6-F1
#
_entry.id   AF-A0A0D9XDC6-F1
#
_cell.length_a   1.000
_cell.length_b   1.000
_cell.length_c   1.000
_cell.angle_alpha   90.00
_cell.angle_beta   90.00
_cell.angle_gamma   90.00
#
_symmetry.space_group_name_H-M   'P 1'
#
loop_
_entity.id
_entity.type
_entity.pdbx_description
1 polymer ?
#
loop_
_entity_poly.entity_id
_entity_poly.type
_entity_poly.pdbx_seq_one_letter_code
_entity_poly.pdbx_strand_id
1 'polypeptide(L)'
;METGHNRPCQLDRRLAPLLLFGNGRSGEDHGTFVYSLPRNQLVHLPSEPGSVSDTLRGHRVCTTSQGWMLMARRLSPETFLWDPFTGSRISLPPDHDGTMLTEGRHRLCLLSRRRPTDPGCVVLVVDLDETVLWYCRLITS
;
A
#
# COMPACT_ATOMS: atom_id res chain seq x y z
N MET A 1 -30.56 -8.10 15.02
CA MET A 1 -29.54 -8.97 14.40
C MET A 1 -28.65 -8.08 13.54
N GLU A 2 -27.53 -7.61 14.09
CA GLU A 2 -26.59 -6.75 13.39
C GLU A 2 -25.78 -7.61 12.40
N THR A 3 -25.97 -7.36 11.11
CA THR A 3 -25.14 -7.91 10.04
C THR A 3 -23.84 -7.13 10.00
N GLY A 4 -22.80 -7.71 10.60
CA GLY A 4 -21.43 -7.23 10.50
C GLY A 4 -21.03 -7.14 9.03
N HIS A 5 -21.01 -5.92 8.50
CA HIS A 5 -20.46 -5.61 7.18
C HIS A 5 -18.95 -5.81 7.24
N ASN A 6 -18.49 -7.04 7.06
CA ASN A 6 -17.09 -7.28 6.75
C ASN A 6 -16.87 -6.74 5.33
N ARG A 7 -16.42 -5.48 5.23
CA ARG A 7 -16.11 -4.87 3.94
C ARG A 7 -14.92 -5.66 3.35
N PRO A 8 -15.07 -6.32 2.19
CA PRO A 8 -14.05 -7.25 1.67
C PRO A 8 -12.67 -6.60 1.44
N CYS A 9 -12.61 -5.27 1.34
CA CYS A 9 -11.38 -4.49 1.18
C CYS A 9 -10.70 -4.06 2.50
N GLN A 10 -10.93 -4.71 3.64
CA GLN A 10 -10.36 -4.29 4.93
C GLN A 10 -9.74 -5.46 5.72
N LEU A 11 -8.58 -5.21 6.32
CA LEU A 11 -7.92 -6.13 7.25
C LEU A 11 -8.42 -5.91 8.68
N ASP A 12 -8.47 -6.99 9.46
CA ASP A 12 -8.72 -6.91 10.90
C ASP A 12 -7.53 -6.21 11.58
N ARG A 13 -7.82 -5.12 12.30
CA ARG A 13 -6.82 -4.32 13.02
C ARG A 13 -6.11 -5.11 14.12
N ARG A 14 -6.71 -6.20 14.61
CA ARG A 14 -6.08 -7.13 15.58
C ARG A 14 -4.89 -7.89 15.00
N LEU A 15 -4.70 -7.86 13.68
CA LEU A 15 -3.55 -8.47 13.02
C LEU A 15 -2.31 -7.57 13.08
N ALA A 16 -2.46 -6.27 13.32
CA ALA A 16 -1.38 -5.30 13.31
C ALA A 16 -0.48 -5.41 14.55
N PRO A 17 0.84 -5.15 14.43
CA PRO A 17 1.56 -4.82 13.21
C PRO A 17 1.77 -6.03 12.26
N LEU A 18 1.74 -5.74 10.96
CA LEU A 18 1.86 -6.73 9.88
C LEU A 18 3.19 -6.55 9.13
N LEU A 19 3.85 -7.66 8.80
CA LEU A 19 4.92 -7.69 7.80
C LEU A 19 4.34 -8.18 6.48
N LEU A 20 4.47 -7.38 5.43
CA LEU A 20 4.02 -7.74 4.08
C LEU A 20 5.17 -8.47 3.36
N PHE A 21 4.92 -9.69 2.90
CA PHE A 21 5.89 -10.48 2.14
C PHE A 21 5.47 -10.49 0.67
N GLY A 22 6.40 -10.09 -0.21
CA GLY A 22 6.34 -10.35 -1.65
C GLY A 22 5.13 -9.78 -2.40
N ASN A 23 5.32 -8.65 -3.09
CA ASN A 23 4.48 -8.27 -4.24
C ASN A 23 5.29 -8.28 -5.55
N GLY A 24 6.28 -9.18 -5.64
CA GLY A 24 7.23 -9.21 -6.72
C GLY A 24 7.52 -10.64 -7.14
N ARG A 25 7.17 -10.94 -8.41
CA ARG A 25 7.61 -12.08 -9.22
C ARG A 25 7.05 -13.45 -8.84
N SER A 26 6.00 -13.85 -9.53
CA SER A 26 6.05 -14.94 -10.52
C SER A 26 4.68 -15.00 -11.19
N GLY A 27 4.59 -15.41 -12.45
CA GLY A 27 3.31 -15.66 -13.13
C GLY A 27 2.53 -16.86 -12.58
N GLU A 28 2.79 -17.24 -11.34
CA GLU A 28 2.09 -18.28 -10.60
C GLU A 28 1.23 -17.61 -9.52
N ASP A 29 -0.01 -18.07 -9.41
CA ASP A 29 -1.02 -17.59 -8.46
C ASP A 29 -0.69 -18.01 -7.02
N HIS A 30 0.45 -17.54 -6.52
CA HIS A 30 0.76 -17.59 -5.10
C HIS A 30 -0.04 -16.47 -4.44
N GLY A 31 -0.95 -16.82 -3.54
CA GLY A 31 -1.76 -15.86 -2.81
C GLY A 31 -0.92 -14.79 -2.10
N THR A 32 -1.54 -13.66 -1.73
CA THR A 32 -0.84 -12.64 -0.94
C THR A 32 -0.80 -13.08 0.52
N PHE A 33 0.39 -13.10 1.13
CA PHE A 33 0.57 -13.46 2.53
C PHE A 33 1.07 -12.26 3.35
N VAL A 34 0.58 -12.15 4.58
CA VAL A 34 1.09 -11.20 5.57
C VAL A 34 1.44 -11.95 6.84
N TYR A 35 2.48 -11.53 7.55
CA TYR A 35 2.79 -12.09 8.86
C TYR A 35 2.28 -11.15 9.95
N SER A 36 1.49 -11.68 10.86
CA SER A 36 0.99 -10.95 12.02
C SER A 36 1.93 -11.16 13.19
N LEU A 37 2.58 -10.08 13.64
CA LEU A 37 3.43 -10.09 14.82
C LEU A 37 2.67 -10.47 16.12
N PRO A 38 1.49 -9.88 16.44
CA PRO A 38 0.81 -10.24 17.69
C PRO A 38 0.29 -11.68 17.71
N ARG A 39 0.04 -12.27 16.53
CA ARG A 39 -0.38 -13.67 16.42
C ARG A 39 0.78 -14.63 16.14
N ASN A 40 1.98 -14.10 15.91
CA ASN A 40 3.18 -14.86 15.56
C ASN A 40 2.94 -15.89 14.43
N GLN A 41 2.17 -15.51 13.41
CA GLN A 41 1.74 -16.44 12.36
C GLN A 41 1.62 -15.76 10.99
N LEU A 42 1.77 -16.57 9.94
CA LEU A 42 1.43 -16.20 8.57
C LEU A 42 -0.09 -16.23 8.39
N VAL A 43 -0.62 -15.20 7.74
CA VAL A 43 -2.04 -15.04 7.42
C VAL A 43 -2.16 -14.95 5.90
N HIS A 44 -2.91 -15.90 5.33
CA HIS A 44 -3.27 -15.87 3.93
C HIS A 44 -4.39 -14.86 3.70
N LEU A 45 -4.19 -13.93 2.77
CA LEU A 45 -5.23 -12.99 2.40
C LEU A 45 -6.17 -13.64 1.37
N PRO A 46 -7.49 -13.46 1.50
CA PRO A 46 -8.44 -14.01 0.53
C PRO A 46 -8.14 -13.46 -0.86
N SER A 47 -8.26 -14.30 -1.89
CA SER A 47 -7.98 -13.94 -3.30
C SER A 47 -9.24 -13.53 -4.08
N GLU A 48 -10.38 -13.41 -3.39
CA GLU A 48 -11.65 -13.05 -4.02
C GLU A 48 -11.59 -11.62 -4.62
N PRO A 49 -12.35 -11.35 -5.69
CA PRO A 49 -12.46 -10.01 -6.25
C PRO A 49 -12.88 -8.98 -5.20
N GLY A 50 -12.19 -7.83 -5.18
CA GLY A 50 -12.41 -6.80 -4.16
C GLY A 50 -11.81 -7.12 -2.79
N SER A 51 -10.99 -8.16 -2.66
CA SER A 51 -10.20 -8.40 -1.46
C SER A 51 -9.00 -7.44 -1.35
N VAL A 52 -8.36 -7.44 -0.18
CA VAL A 52 -7.05 -6.79 0.02
C VAL A 52 -5.98 -7.41 -0.89
N SER A 53 -6.00 -8.74 -1.07
CA SER A 53 -5.08 -9.44 -1.96
C SER A 53 -5.24 -8.99 -3.41
N ASP A 54 -6.48 -8.96 -3.91
CA ASP A 54 -6.83 -8.48 -5.25
C ASP A 54 -6.35 -7.03 -5.47
N THR A 55 -6.60 -6.17 -4.48
CA THR A 55 -6.12 -4.78 -4.49
C THR A 55 -4.59 -4.71 -4.58
N LEU A 56 -3.86 -5.51 -3.80
CA LEU A 56 -2.40 -5.50 -3.81
C LEU A 56 -1.82 -6.01 -5.15
N ARG A 57 -2.41 -7.05 -5.75
CA ARG A 57 -1.95 -7.64 -7.02
C ARG A 57 -2.02 -6.65 -8.18
N GLY A 58 -3.08 -5.82 -8.23
CA GLY A 58 -3.26 -4.81 -9.26
C GLY A 58 -2.27 -3.62 -9.19
N HIS A 59 -1.44 -3.54 -8.15
CA HIS A 59 -0.62 -2.37 -7.85
C HIS A 59 0.83 -2.74 -7.57
N ARG A 60 1.72 -1.78 -7.80
CA ARG A 60 3.04 -1.71 -7.18
C ARG A 60 2.87 -1.03 -5.82
N VAL A 61 3.55 -1.55 -4.80
CA VAL A 61 3.27 -1.18 -3.39
C VAL A 61 4.56 -0.83 -2.68
N CYS A 62 4.52 0.24 -1.88
CA CYS A 62 5.58 0.63 -0.97
C CYS A 62 4.96 1.05 0.37
N THR A 63 5.49 0.55 1.49
CA THR A 63 4.92 0.81 2.82
C THR A 63 5.54 2.04 3.46
N THR A 64 4.74 2.76 4.26
CA THR A 64 5.22 3.84 5.11
C THR A 64 5.29 3.39 6.57
N SER A 65 6.12 4.04 7.38
CA SER A 65 6.24 3.75 8.82
C SER A 65 4.94 4.02 9.60
N GLN A 66 4.03 4.81 9.04
CA GLN A 66 2.72 5.12 9.62
C GLN A 66 1.67 4.04 9.33
N GLY A 67 2.02 2.98 8.60
CA GLY A 67 1.11 1.89 8.25
C GLY A 67 0.25 2.15 7.02
N TRP A 68 0.53 3.22 6.27
CA TRP A 68 -0.09 3.47 4.97
C TRP A 68 0.71 2.80 3.86
N MET A 69 0.03 2.46 2.77
CA MET A 69 0.62 1.88 1.58
C MET A 69 0.52 2.86 0.43
N LEU A 70 1.65 3.20 -0.17
CA LEU A 70 1.68 3.89 -1.44
C LEU A 70 1.42 2.89 -2.55
N MET A 71 0.33 3.13 -3.28
CA MET A 71 -0.19 2.26 -4.32
C MET A 71 -0.03 2.97 -5.66
N ALA A 72 0.69 2.34 -6.60
CA ALA A 72 0.73 2.77 -7.99
C ALA A 72 0.11 1.68 -8.87
N ARG A 73 -0.95 2.00 -9.59
CA ARG A 73 -1.69 1.02 -10.39
C ARG A 73 -0.84 0.52 -11.55
N ARG A 74 -0.86 -0.80 -11.80
CA ARG A 74 -0.17 -1.37 -12.96
C ARG A 74 -0.87 -0.89 -14.23
N LEU A 75 -0.10 -0.49 -15.25
CA LEU A 75 -0.60 -0.02 -16.55
C LEU A 75 -1.47 1.26 -16.50
N SER A 76 -1.42 2.02 -15.41
CA SER A 76 -2.13 3.29 -15.24
C SER A 76 -1.24 4.25 -14.46
N PRO A 77 -1.30 5.57 -14.73
CA PRO A 77 -0.57 6.56 -13.94
C PRO A 77 -1.23 6.82 -12.57
N GLU A 78 -2.32 6.15 -12.24
CA GLU A 78 -3.06 6.33 -10.99
C GLU A 78 -2.22 5.94 -9.76
N THR A 79 -2.08 6.90 -8.83
CA THR A 79 -1.38 6.72 -7.56
C THR A 79 -2.23 7.21 -6.39
N PHE A 80 -2.13 6.53 -5.26
CA PHE A 80 -2.83 6.90 -4.02
C PHE A 80 -2.14 6.32 -2.80
N LEU A 81 -2.35 6.95 -1.64
CA LEU A 81 -2.11 6.30 -0.35
C LEU A 81 -3.34 5.49 0.05
N TRP A 82 -3.11 4.33 0.63
CA TRP A 82 -4.14 3.40 1.07
C TRP A 82 -3.91 2.92 2.50
N ASP A 83 -4.97 2.92 3.30
CA ASP A 83 -5.00 2.28 4.61
C ASP A 83 -5.69 0.90 4.48
N PRO A 84 -4.96 -0.21 4.65
CA PRO A 84 -5.52 -1.55 4.48
C PRO A 84 -6.52 -1.94 5.57
N PHE A 85 -6.57 -1.23 6.70
CA PHE A 85 -7.49 -1.53 7.81
C PHE A 85 -8.80 -0.76 7.69
N THR A 86 -8.75 0.48 7.18
CA THR A 86 -9.96 1.31 7.01
C THR A 86 -10.45 1.36 5.56
N GLY A 87 -9.66 0.88 4.60
CA GLY A 87 -9.94 1.01 3.17
C GLY A 87 -9.85 2.46 2.67
N SER A 88 -9.43 3.41 3.51
CA SER A 88 -9.36 4.83 3.15
C SER A 88 -8.31 5.04 2.08
N ARG A 89 -8.64 5.89 1.11
CA ARG A 89 -7.75 6.24 -0.01
C ARG A 89 -7.55 7.75 -0.04
N ILE A 90 -6.31 8.17 -0.26
CA ILE A 90 -5.94 9.57 -0.48
C ILE A 90 -5.26 9.64 -1.83
N SER A 91 -5.92 10.27 -2.80
CA SER A 91 -5.39 10.42 -4.15
C SER A 91 -4.09 11.21 -4.15
N LEU A 92 -3.15 10.78 -4.98
CA LEU A 92 -1.89 11.47 -5.21
C LEU A 92 -1.83 11.97 -6.66
N PRO A 93 -0.94 12.94 -6.96
CA PRO A 93 -0.65 13.29 -8.33
C PRO A 93 -0.21 12.05 -9.15
N PRO A 94 -0.72 11.89 -10.38
CA PRO A 94 -0.44 10.72 -11.21
C PRO A 94 1.05 10.54 -11.53
N ASP A 95 1.50 9.28 -11.58
CA ASP A 95 2.83 8.87 -12.04
C ASP A 95 2.85 8.78 -13.57
N HIS A 96 2.88 9.94 -14.24
CA HIS A 96 2.84 10.02 -15.70
C HIS A 96 3.97 9.27 -16.40
N ASP A 97 5.15 9.24 -15.77
CA ASP A 97 6.34 8.60 -16.34
C ASP A 97 6.40 7.09 -15.99
N GLY A 98 5.53 6.61 -15.09
CA GLY A 98 5.49 5.21 -14.65
C GLY A 98 6.73 4.76 -13.87
N THR A 99 7.54 5.72 -13.43
CA THR A 99 8.88 5.54 -12.86
C THR A 99 8.88 5.47 -11.33
N MET A 100 7.80 5.90 -10.67
CA MET A 100 7.75 6.12 -9.23
C MET A 100 7.93 4.82 -8.42
N LEU A 101 7.35 3.70 -8.88
CA LEU A 101 7.45 2.38 -8.24
C LEU A 101 7.81 1.26 -9.26
N THR A 102 8.77 1.48 -10.15
CA THR A 102 9.22 0.43 -11.09
C THR A 102 9.70 -0.82 -10.37
N GLU A 103 9.50 -1.99 -10.96
CA GLU A 103 9.89 -3.24 -10.29
C GLU A 103 11.40 -3.37 -10.14
N GLY A 104 11.82 -4.09 -9.09
CA GLY A 104 13.22 -4.48 -8.91
C GLY A 104 14.13 -3.41 -8.32
N ARG A 105 13.61 -2.28 -7.82
CA ARG A 105 14.39 -1.29 -7.09
C ARG A 105 14.06 -1.23 -5.61
N HIS A 106 15.06 -0.96 -4.80
CA HIS A 106 14.92 -0.73 -3.37
C HIS A 106 14.41 0.69 -3.14
N ARG A 107 13.20 0.81 -2.60
CA ARG A 107 12.58 2.12 -2.34
C ARG A 107 12.11 2.27 -0.91
N LEU A 108 12.24 3.48 -0.40
CA LEU A 108 11.70 3.89 0.89
C LEU A 108 10.61 4.94 0.68
N CYS A 109 9.45 4.73 1.30
CA CYS A 109 8.34 5.67 1.26
C CYS A 109 8.12 6.31 2.62
N LEU A 110 8.23 7.63 2.66
CA LEU A 110 8.19 8.44 3.87
C LEU A 110 7.04 9.43 3.82
N LEU A 111 6.42 9.65 4.97
CA LEU A 111 5.48 10.74 5.19
C LEU A 111 6.13 11.79 6.09
N SER A 112 6.03 13.06 5.72
CA SER A 112 6.58 14.16 6.52
C SER A 112 5.80 14.44 7.81
N ARG A 113 4.57 13.91 7.93
CA ARG A 113 3.68 14.08 9.08
C ARG A 113 3.24 12.73 9.63
N ARG A 114 2.67 12.76 10.85
CA ARG A 114 2.16 11.56 11.52
C ARG A 114 0.92 11.00 10.82
N ARG A 115 0.04 11.87 10.30
CA ARG A 115 -1.11 11.44 9.49
C ARG A 115 -0.99 12.04 8.09
N PRO A 116 -1.28 11.27 7.03
CA PRO A 116 -1.31 11.82 5.67
C PRO A 116 -2.42 12.87 5.49
N THR A 117 -3.45 12.86 6.35
CA THR A 117 -4.50 13.88 6.37
C THR A 117 -4.07 15.20 7.02
N ASP A 118 -2.89 15.26 7.64
CA ASP A 118 -2.43 16.50 8.29
C ASP A 118 -2.11 17.55 7.20
N PRO A 119 -2.51 18.82 7.37
CA PRO A 119 -2.28 19.86 6.38
C PRO A 119 -0.80 20.00 5.98
N GLY A 120 -0.56 19.96 4.67
CA GLY A 120 0.79 20.07 4.11
C GLY A 120 1.68 18.85 4.33
N CYS A 121 1.09 17.67 4.61
CA CYS A 121 1.83 16.42 4.57
C CYS A 121 2.42 16.17 3.16
N VAL A 122 3.64 15.67 3.14
CA VAL A 122 4.41 15.36 1.93
C VAL A 122 4.70 13.88 1.93
N VAL A 123 4.47 13.24 0.78
CA VAL A 123 4.95 11.90 0.49
C VAL A 123 6.31 12.03 -0.20
N LEU A 124 7.31 11.30 0.27
CA LEU A 124 8.64 11.22 -0.34
C LEU A 124 8.93 9.75 -0.65
N VAL A 125 9.33 9.46 -1.88
CA VAL A 125 9.86 8.16 -2.31
C VAL A 125 11.32 8.34 -2.64
N VAL A 126 12.17 7.61 -1.93
CA VAL A 126 13.61 7.58 -2.14
C VAL A 126 13.96 6.29 -2.86
N ASP A 127 14.55 6.39 -4.04
CA ASP A 127 15.24 5.29 -4.67
C ASP A 127 16.57 5.08 -3.92
N LEU A 128 16.81 3.88 -3.43
CA LEU A 128 18.01 3.55 -2.65
C LEU A 128 19.16 3.07 -3.55
N ASP A 129 18.86 2.73 -4.81
CA ASP A 129 19.83 2.28 -5.80
C ASP A 129 20.29 3.45 -6.69
N GLU A 130 19.37 4.38 -6.99
CA GLU A 130 19.61 5.56 -7.82
C GLU A 130 19.46 6.85 -7.03
N THR A 131 20.09 7.95 -7.45
CA THR A 131 19.91 9.28 -6.83
C THR A 131 18.61 9.96 -7.28
N VAL A 132 17.49 9.24 -7.26
CA VAL A 132 16.18 9.73 -7.71
C VAL A 132 15.25 9.89 -6.52
N LEU A 133 14.66 11.09 -6.40
CA LEU A 133 13.70 11.44 -5.37
C LEU A 133 12.38 11.85 -6.00
N TRP A 134 11.28 11.25 -5.53
CA TRP A 134 9.92 11.66 -5.89
C TRP A 134 9.25 12.25 -4.68
N TYR A 135 8.65 13.42 -4.81
CA TYR A 135 7.83 13.97 -3.72
C TYR A 135 6.54 14.60 -4.23
N CYS A 136 5.50 14.53 -3.41
CA CYS A 136 4.25 15.23 -3.68
C CYS A 136 3.61 15.72 -2.38
N ARG A 137 2.89 16.83 -2.47
CA ARG A 137 2.14 17.40 -1.34
C ARG A 137 0.71 16.89 -1.38
N LEU A 138 0.23 16.41 -0.24
CA LEU A 138 -1.14 15.98 -0.07
C LEU A 138 -2.07 17.19 -0.04
N ILE A 139 -3.06 17.19 -0.95
CA ILE A 139 -4.17 18.14 -0.96
C ILE A 139 -5.37 17.38 -0.42
N THR A 140 -5.69 17.61 0.85
CA THR A 140 -6.93 17.12 1.45
C THR A 140 -8.04 18.09 1.08
N SER A 141 -8.99 17.67 0.23
CA SER A 141 -10.23 18.41 -0.05
C SER A 141 -11.29 18.15 1.01
#